data_AF-A0AAW8NN99-F1
#
_entry.id   AF-A0AAW8NN99-F1
#
_cell.length_a   1.000
_cell.length_b   1.000
_cell.length_c   1.000
_cell.angle_alpha   90.00
_cell.angle_beta   90.00
_cell.angle_gamma   90.00
#
_symmetry.space_group_name_H-M   'P 1'
#
loop_
_entity.id
_entity.type
_entity.pdbx_description
1 polymer ?
#
loop_
_entity_poly.entity_id
_entity_poly.type
_entity_poly.pdbx_seq_one_letter_code
_entity_poly.pdbx_strand_id
1 'polypeptide(L)'
;MSLGFSLKFGFLIIYNKRNLGLLNKVLLNSIFAAALLLTTPFFAIAQDNPLQGSWKLVSGKYLDGKGKWVDYADLKLSAIKLISANHFSFTTVKNIGTTEQPKNEFWAAGTGRYQYTATDYVEFPELNSFGVKPGVSFAFTYELKGNEWHTKRTEDGTLKEVEVWVKLD
;
A
#
# COMPACT_ATOMS: atom_id res chain seq x y z
N MET A 1 -18.11 -40.66 -71.55
CA MET A 1 -18.64 -42.02 -71.26
C MET A 1 -19.32 -41.96 -69.91
N SER A 2 -20.63 -42.27 -69.86
CA SER A 2 -21.46 -42.60 -68.67
C SER A 2 -21.63 -41.51 -67.57
N LEU A 3 -22.78 -40.82 -67.49
CA LEU A 3 -23.94 -41.10 -66.61
C LEU A 3 -23.52 -41.22 -65.12
N GLY A 4 -23.89 -40.35 -64.18
CA GLY A 4 -25.15 -39.65 -63.95
C GLY A 4 -25.88 -40.30 -62.77
N PHE A 5 -26.07 -39.61 -61.64
CA PHE A 5 -27.35 -39.53 -60.88
C PHE A 5 -27.19 -38.76 -59.56
N SER A 6 -28.06 -37.79 -59.37
CA SER A 6 -28.38 -37.13 -58.10
C SER A 6 -29.49 -37.94 -57.42
N LEU A 7 -29.40 -38.19 -56.12
CA LEU A 7 -30.52 -38.66 -55.32
C LEU A 7 -30.53 -37.95 -53.96
N LYS A 8 -31.43 -36.96 -53.82
CA LYS A 8 -31.93 -36.47 -52.55
C LYS A 8 -33.01 -37.44 -52.07
N PHE A 9 -32.93 -37.92 -50.83
CA PHE A 9 -34.06 -38.52 -50.14
C PHE A 9 -34.34 -37.73 -48.87
N GLY A 10 -35.48 -37.03 -48.90
CA GLY A 10 -36.07 -36.36 -47.73
C GLY A 10 -36.80 -37.36 -46.87
N PHE A 11 -36.62 -37.26 -45.56
CA PHE A 11 -37.50 -37.92 -44.59
C PHE A 11 -38.75 -37.07 -44.40
N LEU A 12 -39.89 -37.60 -44.87
CA LEU A 12 -41.22 -37.12 -44.55
C LEU A 12 -41.64 -37.71 -43.20
N ILE A 13 -41.59 -36.92 -42.13
CA ILE A 13 -42.20 -37.32 -40.85
C ILE A 13 -43.64 -36.84 -40.86
N ILE A 14 -44.56 -37.79 -40.95
CA ILE A 14 -46.00 -37.60 -40.73
C ILE A 14 -46.21 -37.38 -39.22
N TYR A 15 -46.63 -36.18 -38.81
CA TYR A 15 -47.06 -35.92 -37.44
C TYR A 15 -48.54 -36.31 -37.27
N ASN A 16 -48.79 -37.36 -36.48
CA ASN A 16 -50.15 -37.72 -36.06
C ASN A 16 -50.63 -36.77 -34.96
N LYS A 17 -51.67 -36.00 -35.28
CA LYS A 17 -52.24 -34.91 -34.47
C LYS A 17 -53.25 -35.44 -33.45
N ARG A 18 -52.81 -36.25 -32.48
CA ARG A 18 -53.63 -36.60 -31.30
C ARG A 18 -52.73 -36.85 -30.09
N ASN A 19 -52.36 -35.79 -29.39
CA ASN A 19 -52.07 -35.73 -27.94
C ASN A 19 -51.45 -34.37 -27.56
N LEU A 20 -52.01 -33.26 -28.06
CA LEU A 20 -51.78 -31.92 -27.51
C LEU A 20 -52.76 -31.71 -26.36
N GLY A 21 -52.36 -31.93 -25.11
CA GLY A 21 -53.27 -31.63 -24.00
C GLY A 21 -52.68 -31.67 -22.59
N LEU A 22 -51.71 -32.54 -22.29
CA LEU A 22 -51.30 -32.74 -20.88
C LEU A 22 -49.81 -32.55 -20.56
N LEU A 23 -48.94 -32.32 -21.53
CA LEU A 23 -47.49 -32.17 -21.28
C LEU A 23 -47.01 -30.72 -21.08
N ASN A 24 -47.92 -29.74 -21.03
CA ASN A 24 -47.56 -28.31 -20.99
C ASN A 24 -47.67 -27.63 -19.61
N LYS A 25 -47.84 -28.36 -18.50
CA LYS A 25 -47.96 -27.73 -17.16
C LYS A 25 -46.84 -28.03 -16.17
N VAL A 26 -45.89 -28.92 -16.48
CA VAL A 26 -44.81 -29.26 -15.53
C VAL A 26 -43.44 -28.70 -15.93
N LEU A 27 -43.25 -28.30 -17.19
CA LEU A 27 -41.95 -27.82 -17.67
C LEU A 27 -41.76 -26.29 -17.67
N LEU A 28 -42.79 -25.50 -17.34
CA LEU A 28 -42.69 -24.03 -17.37
C LEU A 28 -42.26 -23.36 -16.05
N ASN A 29 -42.08 -24.09 -14.95
CA ASN A 29 -41.74 -23.50 -13.65
C ASN A 29 -40.25 -23.62 -13.25
N SER A 30 -39.37 -24.06 -14.15
CA SER A 30 -37.99 -24.41 -13.75
C SER A 30 -36.88 -23.48 -14.29
N ILE A 31 -37.20 -22.34 -14.93
CA ILE A 31 -36.17 -21.47 -15.55
C ILE A 31 -36.27 -20.00 -15.09
N PHE A 32 -36.82 -19.73 -13.90
CA PHE A 32 -36.88 -18.37 -13.34
C PHE A 32 -36.24 -18.21 -11.95
N ALA A 33 -35.37 -19.13 -11.54
CA ALA A 33 -34.76 -19.12 -10.20
C ALA A 33 -33.22 -19.17 -10.18
N ALA A 34 -32.53 -18.81 -11.27
CA ALA A 34 -31.07 -18.97 -11.36
C ALA A 34 -30.33 -17.73 -11.88
N ALA A 35 -30.82 -16.53 -11.60
CA ALA A 35 -30.11 -15.29 -11.91
C ALA A 35 -30.24 -14.25 -10.80
N LEU A 36 -30.17 -14.68 -9.53
CA LEU A 36 -29.78 -13.80 -8.44
C LEU A 36 -28.27 -13.96 -8.25
N LEU A 37 -27.51 -13.47 -9.23
CA LEU A 37 -26.06 -13.34 -9.14
C LEU A 37 -25.77 -12.50 -7.89
N LEU A 38 -25.14 -13.15 -6.93
CA LEU A 38 -24.57 -12.58 -5.71
C LEU A 38 -23.71 -11.37 -6.05
N THR A 39 -24.31 -10.17 -6.08
CA THR A 39 -23.59 -8.92 -5.92
C THR A 39 -23.23 -8.83 -4.45
N THR A 40 -22.24 -9.59 -4.00
CA THR A 40 -21.59 -9.29 -2.72
C THR A 40 -20.91 -7.94 -2.91
N PRO A 41 -21.35 -6.87 -2.22
CA PRO A 41 -20.58 -5.65 -2.21
C PRO A 41 -19.19 -6.02 -1.67
N PHE A 42 -18.17 -5.93 -2.52
CA PHE A 42 -16.80 -5.86 -2.07
C PHE A 42 -16.70 -4.54 -1.28
N PHE A 43 -17.04 -4.58 0.00
CA PHE A 43 -16.57 -3.57 0.91
C PHE A 43 -15.06 -3.75 0.95
N ALA A 44 -14.33 -2.91 0.20
CA ALA A 44 -12.92 -2.73 0.44
C ALA A 44 -12.81 -2.33 1.92
N ILE A 45 -12.36 -3.26 2.75
CA ILE A 45 -11.93 -2.92 4.11
C ILE A 45 -10.85 -1.88 3.87
N ALA A 46 -11.14 -0.63 4.23
CA ALA A 46 -10.11 0.40 4.27
C ALA A 46 -9.06 -0.14 5.23
N GLN A 47 -7.94 -0.65 4.68
CA GLN A 47 -6.84 -1.10 5.49
C GLN A 47 -6.36 0.14 6.22
N ASP A 48 -6.57 0.14 7.53
CA ASP A 48 -6.13 1.24 8.36
C ASP A 48 -4.61 1.36 8.20
N ASN A 49 -4.13 2.56 7.91
CA ASN A 49 -2.71 2.73 7.66
C ASN A 49 -1.97 2.48 8.99
N PRO A 50 -1.17 1.41 9.11
CA PRO A 50 -0.56 1.07 10.37
C PRO A 50 0.50 2.09 10.81
N LEU A 51 0.95 2.96 9.89
CA LEU A 51 1.90 4.03 10.13
C LEU A 51 1.24 5.31 10.66
N GLN A 52 -0.08 5.46 10.59
CA GLN A 52 -0.76 6.66 11.11
C GLN A 52 -0.57 6.82 12.62
N GLY A 53 -0.35 8.06 13.03
CA GLY A 53 -0.12 8.44 14.42
C GLY A 53 1.13 9.30 14.59
N SER A 54 1.53 9.46 15.86
CA SER A 54 2.75 10.17 16.22
C SER A 54 3.85 9.20 16.68
N TRP A 55 5.07 9.50 16.25
CA TRP A 55 6.22 8.62 16.41
C TRP A 55 7.40 9.39 16.97
N LYS A 56 8.08 8.82 17.94
CA LYS A 56 9.31 9.37 18.53
C LYS A 56 10.51 8.56 18.08
N LEU A 57 11.56 9.26 17.62
CA LEU A 57 12.83 8.61 17.29
C LEU A 57 13.48 8.06 18.56
N VAL A 58 13.80 6.76 18.55
CA VAL A 58 14.49 6.06 19.65
C VAL A 58 15.95 5.85 19.32
N SER A 59 16.24 5.46 18.08
CA SER A 59 17.61 5.30 17.60
C SER A 59 17.67 5.51 16.10
N GLY A 60 18.85 5.86 15.59
CA GLY A 60 19.09 5.87 14.17
C GLY A 60 20.52 6.28 13.85
N LYS A 61 20.90 6.01 12.62
CA LYS A 61 22.21 6.38 12.10
C LYS A 61 22.13 6.54 10.59
N TYR A 62 23.00 7.39 10.07
CA TYR A 62 23.11 7.62 8.64
C TYR A 62 24.57 7.52 8.19
N LEU A 63 24.75 7.21 6.92
CA LEU A 63 26.03 7.22 6.25
C LEU A 63 26.30 8.64 5.72
N ASP A 64 27.34 9.29 6.21
CA ASP A 64 27.69 10.64 5.77
C ASP A 64 28.29 10.66 4.35
N GLY A 65 28.54 11.87 3.82
CA GLY A 65 29.13 12.05 2.49
C GLY A 65 30.57 11.53 2.35
N LYS A 66 31.21 11.08 3.44
CA LYS A 66 32.54 10.46 3.47
C LYS A 66 32.46 8.94 3.66
N GLY A 67 31.27 8.37 3.69
CA GLY A 67 31.06 6.94 3.92
C GLY A 67 31.24 6.51 5.39
N LYS A 68 31.18 7.45 6.34
CA LYS A 68 31.24 7.15 7.77
C LYS A 68 29.84 7.09 8.36
N TRP A 69 29.57 6.08 9.18
CA TRP A 69 28.35 6.02 9.97
C TRP A 69 28.39 7.06 11.09
N VAL A 70 27.31 7.83 11.18
CA VAL A 70 27.07 8.83 12.22
C VAL A 70 25.82 8.42 12.99
N ASP A 71 25.97 8.20 14.29
CA ASP A 71 24.88 7.86 15.18
C ASP A 71 24.12 9.12 15.63
N TYR A 72 22.80 9.07 15.63
CA TYR A 72 21.95 10.17 16.11
C TYR A 72 22.15 10.46 17.60
N ALA A 73 22.52 9.45 18.39
CA ALA A 73 22.85 9.63 19.81
C ALA A 73 24.12 10.45 20.03
N ASP A 74 25.16 10.23 19.21
CA ASP A 74 26.42 11.01 19.26
C ASP A 74 26.18 12.50 18.98
N LEU A 75 25.18 12.78 18.14
CA LEU A 75 24.73 14.12 17.82
C LEU A 75 23.71 14.67 18.81
N LYS A 76 23.27 13.89 19.80
CA LYS A 76 22.20 14.22 20.76
C LYS A 76 20.91 14.66 20.06
N LEU A 77 20.54 13.96 18.99
CA LEU A 77 19.33 14.24 18.22
C LEU A 77 18.12 13.55 18.83
N SER A 78 16.98 14.23 18.75
CA SER A 78 15.66 13.64 18.99
C SER A 78 14.69 14.18 17.96
N ALA A 79 13.69 13.38 17.59
CA ALA A 79 12.73 13.76 16.59
C ALA A 79 11.33 13.24 16.89
N ILE A 80 10.34 13.96 16.38
CA ILE A 80 8.95 13.50 16.28
C ILE A 80 8.58 13.47 14.81
N LYS A 81 7.92 12.39 14.39
CA LYS A 81 7.30 12.23 13.07
C LYS A 81 5.80 12.04 13.25
N LEU A 82 5.02 12.77 12.47
CA LEU A 82 3.56 12.65 12.39
C LEU A 82 3.21 12.08 11.02
N ILE A 83 2.36 11.06 11.01
CA ILE A 83 1.82 10.45 9.80
C ILE A 83 0.29 10.64 9.83
N SER A 84 -0.22 11.47 8.92
CA SER A 84 -1.65 11.59 8.66
C SER A 84 -2.09 10.59 7.59
N ALA A 85 -3.33 10.68 7.10
CA ALA A 85 -3.85 9.80 6.05
C ALA A 85 -3.00 9.79 4.76
N ASN A 86 -2.37 10.91 4.40
CA ASN A 86 -1.64 11.08 3.14
C ASN A 86 -0.42 12.01 3.23
N HIS A 87 -0.15 12.61 4.40
CA HIS A 87 1.00 13.48 4.61
C HIS A 87 1.84 13.01 5.78
N PHE A 88 3.12 13.34 5.71
CA PHE A 88 4.05 13.19 6.82
C PHE A 88 4.60 14.56 7.19
N SER A 89 5.01 14.70 8.44
CA SER A 89 5.87 15.80 8.89
C SER A 89 6.83 15.26 9.94
N PHE A 90 8.07 15.70 9.93
CA PHE A 90 8.99 15.45 11.03
C PHE A 90 9.70 16.73 11.46
N THR A 91 10.10 16.75 12.72
CA THR A 91 11.00 17.77 13.26
C THR A 91 12.04 17.08 14.11
N THR A 92 13.31 17.40 13.84
CA THR A 92 14.47 16.96 14.58
C THR A 92 15.06 18.16 15.32
N VAL A 93 15.37 17.95 16.59
CA VAL A 93 16.09 18.92 17.42
C VAL A 93 17.38 18.31 17.94
N LYS A 94 18.38 19.16 18.16
CA LYS A 94 19.65 18.80 18.77
C LYS A 94 19.73 19.35 20.19
N ASN A 95 20.05 18.49 21.16
CA ASN A 95 20.38 18.98 22.50
C ASN A 95 21.82 19.51 22.51
N ILE A 96 21.97 20.82 22.60
CA ILE A 96 23.25 21.54 22.73
C ILE A 96 23.65 21.79 24.18
N GLY A 97 22.79 21.43 25.14
CA GLY A 97 23.05 21.49 26.58
C GLY A 97 23.66 20.20 27.16
N THR A 98 23.51 20.05 28.48
CA THR A 98 23.86 18.82 29.19
C THR A 98 22.63 17.92 29.39
N THR A 99 22.82 16.75 29.96
CA THR A 99 21.70 15.85 30.31
C THR A 99 20.85 16.45 31.43
N GLU A 100 21.47 17.16 32.37
CA GLU A 100 20.82 17.77 33.54
C GLU A 100 20.17 19.11 33.20
N GLN A 101 20.70 19.82 32.20
CA GLN A 101 20.22 21.11 31.73
C GLN A 101 20.10 21.08 30.19
N PRO A 102 19.07 20.40 29.65
CA PRO A 102 18.90 20.28 28.22
C PRO A 102 18.57 21.63 27.59
N LYS A 103 19.17 21.89 26.43
CA LYS A 103 18.85 23.04 25.59
C LYS A 103 18.72 22.56 24.16
N ASN A 104 17.51 22.64 23.61
CA ASN A 104 17.24 22.16 22.26
C ASN A 104 17.37 23.28 21.23
N GLU A 105 18.02 22.97 20.12
CA GLU A 105 18.10 23.81 18.93
C GLU A 105 17.46 23.07 17.76
N PHE A 106 16.80 23.81 16.86
CA PHE A 106 16.27 23.25 15.63
C PHE A 106 17.40 22.65 14.79
N TRP A 107 17.22 21.42 14.31
CA TRP A 107 18.21 20.75 13.47
C TRP A 107 17.70 20.58 12.05
N ALA A 108 16.55 19.90 11.87
CA ALA A 108 15.97 19.67 10.56
C ALA A 108 14.47 19.45 10.64
N ALA A 109 13.75 19.78 9.57
CA ALA A 109 12.36 19.39 9.37
C ALA A 109 12.08 19.11 7.90
N GLY A 110 11.12 18.23 7.67
CA GLY A 110 10.60 17.89 6.36
C GLY A 110 9.11 17.56 6.45
N THR A 111 8.35 17.95 5.43
CA THR A 111 6.93 17.64 5.30
C THR A 111 6.56 17.46 3.84
N GLY A 112 5.53 16.66 3.59
CA GLY A 112 5.03 16.40 2.25
C GLY A 112 4.09 15.21 2.23
N ARG A 113 3.93 14.61 1.06
CA ARG A 113 3.11 13.43 0.87
C ARG A 113 3.94 12.16 1.04
N TYR A 114 3.27 11.05 1.31
CA TYR A 114 3.91 9.75 1.28
C TYR A 114 3.03 8.72 0.59
N GLN A 115 3.66 7.61 0.21
CA GLN A 115 2.99 6.38 -0.21
C GLN A 115 3.55 5.22 0.60
N TYR A 116 2.76 4.18 0.79
CA TYR A 116 3.22 2.99 1.49
C TYR A 116 2.59 1.71 0.92
N THR A 117 3.31 0.61 1.09
CA THR A 117 2.87 -0.77 0.84
C THR A 117 2.99 -1.56 2.13
N ALA A 118 2.89 -2.90 2.06
CA ALA A 118 3.18 -3.77 3.19
C ALA A 118 4.64 -3.71 3.66
N THR A 119 5.58 -3.33 2.78
CA THR A 119 7.03 -3.39 3.04
C THR A 119 7.75 -2.07 2.83
N ASP A 120 7.14 -1.14 2.10
CA ASP A 120 7.79 0.09 1.63
C ASP A 120 7.04 1.32 2.09
N TYR A 121 7.79 2.36 2.42
CA TYR A 121 7.30 3.68 2.77
C TYR A 121 8.14 4.71 2.02
N VAL A 122 7.50 5.54 1.21
CA VAL A 122 8.18 6.50 0.33
C VAL A 122 7.70 7.91 0.65
N GLU A 123 8.61 8.75 1.12
CA GLU A 123 8.37 10.17 1.39
C GLU A 123 8.63 11.00 0.12
N PHE A 124 7.75 11.96 -0.15
CA PHE A 124 7.88 12.97 -1.19
C PHE A 124 7.89 14.34 -0.52
N PRO A 125 9.07 14.84 -0.08
CA PRO A 125 9.16 16.14 0.58
C PRO A 125 8.73 17.27 -0.34
N GLU A 126 7.86 18.14 0.17
CA GLU A 126 7.40 19.36 -0.50
C GLU A 126 8.02 20.60 0.14
N LEU A 127 8.21 20.58 1.46
CA LEU A 127 8.95 21.58 2.22
C LEU A 127 9.99 20.89 3.09
N ASN A 128 11.23 21.39 3.09
CA ASN A 128 12.30 20.84 3.90
C ASN A 128 13.37 21.90 4.23
N SER A 129 14.04 21.75 5.37
CA SER A 129 15.09 22.68 5.81
C SER A 129 16.49 22.32 5.30
N PHE A 130 16.64 21.22 4.57
CA PHE A 130 17.93 20.62 4.21
C PHE A 130 18.21 20.62 2.70
N GLY A 131 17.44 21.40 1.93
CA GLY A 131 17.72 21.73 0.53
C GLY A 131 17.46 20.61 -0.48
N VAL A 132 16.62 19.62 -0.15
CA VAL A 132 16.22 18.59 -1.13
C VAL A 132 15.46 19.25 -2.27
N LYS A 133 15.85 18.89 -3.50
CA LYS A 133 15.24 19.42 -4.72
C LYS A 133 13.82 18.87 -4.89
N PRO A 134 12.89 19.65 -5.48
CA PRO A 134 11.57 19.15 -5.84
C PRO A 134 11.64 17.87 -6.68
N GLY A 135 10.78 16.90 -6.36
CA GLY A 135 10.66 15.63 -7.06
C GLY A 135 11.60 14.52 -6.58
N VAL A 136 12.55 14.82 -5.68
CA VAL A 136 13.34 13.78 -5.01
C VAL A 136 12.50 13.11 -3.92
N SER A 137 12.50 11.79 -3.88
CA SER A 137 11.83 11.00 -2.85
C SER A 137 12.82 10.27 -1.96
N PHE A 138 12.36 9.88 -0.76
CA PHE A 138 13.10 9.03 0.15
C PHE A 138 12.34 7.72 0.33
N ALA A 139 12.88 6.64 -0.23
CA ALA A 139 12.29 5.31 -0.15
C ALA A 139 12.91 4.51 0.99
N PHE A 140 12.04 4.00 1.86
CA PHE A 140 12.42 3.18 3.00
C PHE A 140 11.73 1.81 2.88
N THR A 141 12.48 0.74 3.11
CA THR A 141 11.85 -0.51 3.54
C THR A 141 11.56 -0.42 5.03
N TYR A 142 10.46 -1.00 5.50
CA TYR A 142 10.12 -0.95 6.91
C TYR A 142 9.55 -2.26 7.47
N GLU A 143 9.56 -2.36 8.80
CA GLU A 143 8.93 -3.42 9.56
C GLU A 143 8.31 -2.82 10.84
N LEU A 144 7.12 -3.29 11.21
CA LEU A 144 6.47 -2.95 12.48
C LEU A 144 6.65 -4.10 13.48
N LYS A 145 7.20 -3.80 14.66
CA LYS A 145 7.44 -4.75 15.76
C LYS A 145 6.76 -4.25 17.02
N GLY A 146 5.52 -4.69 17.26
CA GLY A 146 4.71 -4.12 18.32
C GLY A 146 4.50 -2.61 18.08
N ASN A 147 5.00 -1.78 19.00
CA ASN A 147 4.92 -0.31 18.89
C ASN A 147 6.15 0.32 18.22
N GLU A 148 7.07 -0.48 17.69
CA GLU A 148 8.26 0.02 17.02
C GLU A 148 8.10 -0.01 15.50
N TRP A 149 8.52 1.07 14.86
CA TRP A 149 8.64 1.20 13.41
C TRP A 149 10.11 1.28 13.03
N HIS A 150 10.60 0.24 12.36
CA HIS A 150 11.98 0.09 11.92
C HIS A 150 12.07 0.45 10.45
N THR A 151 12.89 1.44 10.08
CA THR A 151 13.06 1.88 8.68
C THR A 151 14.50 1.66 8.22
N LYS A 152 14.67 1.41 6.93
CA LYS A 152 15.98 1.35 6.27
C LYS A 152 15.91 2.05 4.92
N ARG A 153 16.84 2.97 4.66
CA ARG A 153 16.99 3.60 3.34
C ARG A 153 18.20 3.03 2.62
N THR A 154 17.96 2.52 1.43
CA THR A 154 19.02 2.06 0.52
C THR A 154 19.00 2.93 -0.73
N GLU A 155 20.18 3.43 -1.12
CA GLU A 155 20.36 4.27 -2.29
C GLU A 155 21.50 3.66 -3.10
N ASP A 156 21.24 3.38 -4.39
CA ASP A 156 22.18 2.72 -5.30
C ASP A 156 22.82 1.45 -4.71
N GLY A 157 21.99 0.61 -4.07
CA GLY A 157 22.43 -0.64 -3.44
C GLY A 157 23.21 -0.46 -2.13
N THR A 158 23.43 0.78 -1.68
CA THR A 158 24.15 1.09 -0.44
C THR A 158 23.16 1.47 0.66
N LEU A 159 23.26 0.82 1.82
CA LEU A 159 22.49 1.21 3.00
C LEU A 159 22.96 2.60 3.47
N LYS A 160 22.05 3.58 3.45
CA LYS A 160 22.33 4.97 3.81
C LYS A 160 21.82 5.34 5.20
N GLU A 161 20.80 4.66 5.69
CA GLU A 161 20.12 5.08 6.91
C GLU A 161 19.34 3.92 7.52
N VAL A 162 19.34 3.86 8.84
CA VAL A 162 18.44 2.99 9.62
C VAL A 162 17.89 3.77 10.79
N GLU A 163 16.62 3.59 11.10
CA GLU A 163 15.96 4.27 12.21
C GLU A 163 15.01 3.32 12.93
N VAL A 164 14.80 3.59 14.22
CA VAL A 164 13.77 2.96 15.04
C VAL A 164 12.96 4.06 15.70
N TRP A 165 11.67 4.01 15.46
CA TRP A 165 10.67 4.92 15.99
C TRP A 165 9.74 4.17 16.93
N VAL A 166 9.29 4.80 18.01
CA VAL A 166 8.25 4.26 18.90
C VAL A 166 6.99 5.09 18.80
N LYS A 167 5.84 4.41 18.71
CA LYS A 167 4.53 5.04 18.69
C LYS A 167 4.23 5.75 20.02
N LEU A 168 3.69 6.95 19.94
CA LEU A 168 3.34 7.77 21.11
C LEU A 168 1.85 7.65 21.50
N ASP A 169 0.98 7.27 20.56
CA ASP A 169 -0.48 7.16 20.71
C ASP A 169 -1.09 5.93 20.02
#